data_AF-A0A8T5ZK82-F1
#
_entry.id   AF-A0A8T5ZK82-F1
#
_cell.length_a   1.000
_cell.length_b   1.000
_cell.length_c   1.000
_cell.angle_alpha   90.00
_cell.angle_beta   90.00
_cell.angle_gamma   90.00
#
_symmetry.space_group_name_H-M   'P 1'
#
loop_
_entity.id
_entity.type
_entity.pdbx_description
1 polymer ?
#
loop_
_entity_poly.entity_id
_entity_poly.type
_entity_poly.pdbx_seq_one_letter_code
_entity_poly.pdbx_strand_id
1 'polypeptide(L)'
;ASFCVAVPYSHGIAEEMLSHISQENDKLNGALDGAAGLCWYEDSKLQTPLFVGQFDGTAEQAQLPGKLFTQNIGAHESKAPEGVLPVSQTQQGEAQIWRREVSSRYGQYPKAQAAQPDQLMSDYFFRVSLAMQNKTLLFSLDDTLVNNALQTLNKNRPAMVDVIPTDGIVPLYINPQGVAKLLRNETLTSLPKNLEPVFYNAAQTLLMPKLDALSQQPRYVMKLAQMEPGVAWQWLPITWQPL
;
A
#
# COMPACT_ATOMS: atom_id res chain seq x y z
N ALA A 1 10.72 3.15 -4.22
CA ALA A 1 9.84 3.54 -3.11
C ALA A 1 10.48 4.70 -2.33
N SER A 2 9.68 5.43 -1.56
CA SER A 2 10.13 6.47 -0.62
C SER A 2 10.36 5.90 0.78
N PHE A 3 9.46 5.04 1.24
CA PHE A 3 9.57 4.36 2.52
C PHE A 3 8.96 2.97 2.37
N CYS A 4 9.65 1.94 2.83
CA CYS A 4 9.14 0.58 2.84
C CYS A 4 9.48 -0.06 4.18
N VAL A 5 8.52 -0.80 4.74
CA VAL A 5 8.69 -1.56 5.96
C VAL A 5 8.16 -2.98 5.76
N ALA A 6 8.93 -3.97 6.18
CA ALA A 6 8.49 -5.33 6.36
C ALA A 6 7.77 -5.41 7.70
N VAL A 7 6.51 -5.82 7.67
CA VAL A 7 5.68 -6.01 8.85
C VAL A 7 5.48 -7.51 9.06
N PRO A 8 5.80 -8.05 10.25
CA PRO A 8 5.42 -9.41 10.58
C PRO A 8 3.90 -9.46 10.74
N TYR A 9 3.31 -10.49 10.16
CA TYR A 9 1.91 -10.82 10.34
C TYR A 9 1.84 -11.96 11.36
N SER A 10 1.22 -11.69 12.51
CA SER A 10 0.98 -12.76 13.50
C SER A 10 -0.14 -13.66 12.99
N HIS A 11 0.15 -14.94 12.83
CA HIS A 11 -0.88 -15.95 12.69
C HIS A 11 -1.84 -15.88 13.89
N GLY A 12 -3.13 -15.99 13.62
CA GLY A 12 -4.23 -15.92 14.59
C GLY A 12 -4.92 -14.55 14.66
N ILE A 13 -4.17 -13.45 14.79
CA ILE A 13 -4.78 -12.12 15.04
C ILE A 13 -5.58 -11.64 13.84
N ALA A 14 -5.01 -11.71 12.66
CA ALA A 14 -5.70 -11.15 11.51
C ALA A 14 -6.66 -12.15 10.86
N GLU A 15 -6.53 -13.45 11.13
CA GLU A 15 -7.60 -14.43 10.92
C GLU A 15 -8.79 -14.16 11.87
N GLU A 16 -8.53 -13.75 13.12
CA GLU A 16 -9.57 -13.25 14.04
C GLU A 16 -10.19 -11.93 13.55
N MET A 17 -9.41 -10.97 13.05
CA MET A 17 -9.97 -9.74 12.46
C MET A 17 -10.81 -10.04 11.22
N LEU A 18 -10.35 -10.95 10.35
CA LEU A 18 -11.10 -11.43 9.19
C LEU A 18 -12.39 -12.14 9.62
N SER A 19 -12.40 -12.83 10.77
CA SER A 19 -13.61 -13.42 11.40
C SER A 19 -14.79 -12.46 11.53
N HIS A 20 -14.51 -11.18 11.72
CA HIS A 20 -15.53 -10.15 11.83
C HIS A 20 -16.04 -9.61 10.49
N ILE A 21 -15.38 -9.95 9.38
CA ILE A 21 -15.54 -9.31 8.08
C ILE A 21 -16.05 -10.29 7.01
N SER A 22 -15.73 -11.58 7.11
CA SER A 22 -16.26 -12.63 6.23
C SER A 22 -16.75 -13.82 7.04
N GLN A 23 -17.54 -14.72 6.45
CA GLN A 23 -17.87 -16.03 7.06
C GLN A 23 -16.91 -17.13 6.58
N GLU A 24 -15.95 -16.81 5.71
CA GLU A 24 -15.06 -17.80 5.06
C GLU A 24 -13.62 -17.80 5.58
N ASN A 25 -13.37 -17.25 6.78
CA ASN A 25 -12.01 -17.00 7.28
C ASN A 25 -11.22 -18.25 7.60
N ASP A 26 -11.92 -19.34 7.94
CA ASP A 26 -11.28 -20.65 8.11
C ASP A 26 -10.51 -21.06 6.84
N LYS A 27 -10.92 -20.54 5.67
CA LYS A 27 -10.25 -20.79 4.39
C LYS A 27 -9.03 -19.89 4.13
N LEU A 28 -8.75 -18.86 4.95
CA LEU A 28 -7.54 -18.04 4.86
C LEU A 28 -6.42 -18.51 5.78
N ASN A 29 -6.75 -19.35 6.77
CA ASN A 29 -5.78 -19.86 7.74
C ASN A 29 -4.59 -20.51 7.02
N GLY A 30 -3.39 -20.01 7.32
CA GLY A 30 -2.13 -20.51 6.76
C GLY A 30 -1.90 -20.16 5.28
N ALA A 31 -2.80 -19.40 4.63
CA ALA A 31 -2.62 -19.00 3.23
C ALA A 31 -1.70 -17.79 3.06
N LEU A 32 -1.41 -17.03 4.11
CA LEU A 32 -0.44 -15.94 4.11
C LEU A 32 0.87 -16.39 4.75
N ASP A 33 2.00 -16.11 4.09
CA ASP A 33 3.36 -16.53 4.51
C ASP A 33 3.93 -15.74 5.72
N GLY A 34 3.07 -15.09 6.50
CA GLY A 34 3.46 -14.39 7.74
C GLY A 34 4.29 -13.10 7.57
N ALA A 35 4.71 -12.75 6.34
CA ALA A 35 5.44 -11.51 6.06
C ALA A 35 4.73 -10.67 5.00
N ALA A 36 4.63 -9.36 5.26
CA ALA A 36 4.15 -8.40 4.29
C ALA A 36 5.05 -7.16 4.23
N GLY A 37 5.09 -6.53 3.07
CA GLY A 37 5.71 -5.24 2.84
C GLY A 37 4.66 -4.14 2.73
N LEU A 38 4.90 -3.00 3.37
CA LEU A 38 4.12 -1.79 3.22
C LEU A 38 5.01 -0.68 2.69
N CYS A 39 4.68 -0.15 1.51
CA CYS A 39 5.52 0.77 0.76
C CYS A 39 4.78 2.03 0.32
N TRP A 40 5.37 3.18 0.59
CA TRP A 40 4.93 4.49 0.11
C TRP A 40 5.87 5.01 -0.98
N TYR A 41 5.32 5.80 -1.91
CA TYR A 41 6.04 6.37 -3.03
C TYR A 41 5.91 7.89 -3.00
N GLU A 42 6.84 8.60 -3.63
CA GLU A 42 6.92 10.06 -3.53
C GLU A 42 5.73 10.81 -4.14
N ASP A 43 5.10 10.19 -5.13
CA ASP A 43 3.92 10.71 -5.82
C ASP A 43 2.61 10.04 -5.34
N SER A 44 2.68 9.13 -4.35
CA SER A 44 1.50 8.52 -3.75
C SER A 44 0.89 9.43 -2.68
N LYS A 45 -0.17 8.96 -2.03
CA LYS A 45 -0.74 9.57 -0.84
C LYS A 45 -0.33 8.82 0.43
N LEU A 46 -0.38 9.47 1.59
CA LEU A 46 -0.08 8.84 2.88
C LEU A 46 -1.09 7.72 3.21
N GLN A 47 -2.35 7.91 2.83
CA GLN A 47 -3.42 6.92 3.00
C GLN A 47 -3.45 5.82 1.94
N THR A 48 -2.57 5.85 0.94
CA THR A 48 -2.56 4.87 -0.17
C THR A 48 -1.24 4.10 -0.29
N PRO A 49 -0.72 3.46 0.78
CA PRO A 49 0.44 2.61 0.63
C PRO A 49 0.15 1.44 -0.31
N LEU A 50 1.21 0.89 -0.89
CA LEU A 50 1.20 -0.43 -1.51
C LEU A 50 1.44 -1.48 -0.43
N PHE A 51 0.50 -2.40 -0.29
CA PHE A 51 0.67 -3.65 0.44
C PHE A 51 1.16 -4.73 -0.52
N VAL A 52 2.19 -5.47 -0.10
CA VAL A 52 2.74 -6.61 -0.81
C VAL A 52 2.80 -7.78 0.16
N GLY A 53 2.20 -8.91 -0.19
CA GLY A 53 2.25 -10.14 0.61
C GLY A 53 2.54 -11.34 -0.26
N GLN A 54 2.87 -12.46 0.38
CA GLN A 54 2.86 -13.78 -0.26
C GLN A 54 1.64 -14.55 0.18
N PHE A 55 0.98 -15.16 -0.80
CA PHE A 55 -0.20 -15.98 -0.66
C PHE A 55 0.13 -17.40 -1.13
N ASP A 56 0.33 -18.31 -0.18
CA ASP A 56 0.65 -19.73 -0.40
C ASP A 56 -0.56 -20.63 -0.09
N GLY A 57 -1.72 -20.25 -0.64
CA GLY A 57 -2.93 -21.04 -0.55
C GLY A 57 -3.00 -22.17 -1.58
N THR A 58 -3.84 -23.16 -1.29
CA THR A 58 -4.27 -24.19 -2.26
C THR A 58 -4.98 -23.57 -3.47
N ALA A 59 -5.16 -24.35 -4.54
CA ALA A 59 -5.89 -23.91 -5.74
C ALA A 59 -7.31 -23.40 -5.43
N GLU A 60 -8.00 -23.96 -4.42
CA GLU A 60 -9.30 -23.47 -3.97
C GLU A 60 -9.17 -22.09 -3.28
N GLN A 61 -8.14 -21.91 -2.46
CA GLN A 61 -7.89 -20.67 -1.72
C GLN A 61 -7.39 -19.54 -2.62
N ALA A 62 -6.81 -19.83 -3.79
CA ALA A 62 -6.29 -18.83 -4.73
C ALA A 62 -7.36 -17.81 -5.22
N GLN A 63 -8.64 -18.17 -5.18
CA GLN A 63 -9.75 -17.27 -5.56
C GLN A 63 -10.25 -16.38 -4.41
N LEU A 64 -9.86 -16.71 -3.18
CA LEU A 64 -10.38 -16.08 -1.98
C LEU A 64 -10.04 -14.59 -1.86
N PRO A 65 -8.82 -14.11 -2.20
CA PRO A 65 -8.52 -12.68 -2.19
C PRO A 65 -9.49 -11.84 -3.03
N GLY A 66 -9.78 -12.29 -4.26
CA GLY A 66 -10.72 -11.61 -5.16
C GLY A 66 -12.16 -11.58 -4.64
N LYS A 67 -12.58 -12.66 -3.98
CA LYS A 67 -13.89 -12.75 -3.34
C LYS A 67 -14.00 -11.80 -2.15
N LEU A 68 -13.01 -11.79 -1.25
CA LEU A 68 -12.96 -10.88 -0.11
C LEU A 68 -12.93 -9.42 -0.56
N PHE A 69 -12.17 -9.12 -1.61
CA PHE A 69 -12.15 -7.79 -2.23
C PHE A 69 -13.55 -7.38 -2.69
N THR A 70 -14.24 -8.28 -3.41
CA THR A 70 -15.60 -8.03 -3.92
C THR A 70 -16.62 -7.80 -2.81
N GLN A 71 -16.47 -8.48 -1.68
CA GLN A 71 -17.37 -8.38 -0.53
C GLN A 71 -17.11 -7.12 0.32
N ASN A 72 -15.84 -6.74 0.53
CA ASN A 72 -15.47 -5.82 1.60
C ASN A 72 -14.97 -4.45 1.15
N ILE A 73 -14.49 -4.33 -0.08
CA ILE A 73 -13.98 -3.05 -0.58
C ILE A 73 -15.13 -2.28 -1.21
N GLY A 74 -15.56 -1.15 -0.65
CA GLY A 74 -16.61 -0.36 -1.27
C GLY A 74 -16.99 0.86 -0.43
N ALA A 75 -17.80 1.73 -1.01
CA ALA A 75 -18.51 2.78 -0.31
C ALA A 75 -20.00 2.63 -0.58
N HIS A 76 -20.81 3.24 0.27
CA HIS A 76 -22.24 3.37 -0.01
C HIS A 76 -22.45 4.35 -1.17
N GLU A 77 -23.04 3.87 -2.25
CA GLU A 77 -23.27 4.60 -3.50
C GLU A 77 -24.77 4.57 -3.81
N SER A 78 -25.55 5.50 -3.27
CA SER A 78 -27.03 5.47 -3.40
C SER A 78 -27.55 5.63 -4.83
N LYS A 79 -26.67 6.03 -5.76
CA LYS A 79 -26.97 6.16 -7.20
C LYS A 79 -26.54 4.93 -8.01
N ALA A 80 -25.81 3.99 -7.40
CA ALA A 80 -25.48 2.72 -8.02
C ALA A 80 -26.63 1.72 -7.82
N PRO A 81 -26.98 0.88 -8.81
CA PRO A 81 -28.10 -0.06 -8.70
C PRO A 81 -28.02 -1.00 -7.49
N GLU A 82 -26.81 -1.48 -7.18
CA GLU A 82 -26.54 -2.40 -6.06
C GLU A 82 -26.10 -1.66 -4.78
N GLY A 83 -26.24 -0.33 -4.73
CA GLY A 83 -25.76 0.49 -3.61
C GLY A 83 -24.24 0.56 -3.45
N VAL A 84 -23.49 -0.03 -4.39
CA VAL A 84 -22.02 -0.04 -4.50
C VAL A 84 -21.64 -0.15 -5.97
N LEU A 85 -20.50 0.43 -6.37
CA LEU A 85 -20.00 0.28 -7.74
C LEU A 85 -19.49 -1.16 -8.01
N PRO A 86 -19.60 -1.66 -9.24
CA PRO A 86 -19.18 -3.03 -9.57
C PRO A 86 -17.67 -3.21 -9.48
N VAL A 87 -17.22 -4.44 -9.19
CA VAL A 87 -15.81 -4.83 -9.37
C VAL A 87 -15.57 -5.17 -10.84
N SER A 88 -14.57 -4.55 -11.42
CA SER A 88 -13.98 -4.99 -12.69
C SER A 88 -12.91 -6.06 -12.41
N GLN A 89 -12.96 -7.15 -13.16
CA GLN A 89 -11.96 -8.22 -13.13
C GLN A 89 -11.26 -8.28 -14.47
N THR A 90 -9.94 -8.23 -14.47
CA THR A 90 -9.13 -8.22 -15.69
C THR A 90 -7.91 -9.11 -15.52
N GLN A 91 -7.51 -9.78 -16.60
CA GLN A 91 -6.24 -10.50 -16.68
C GLN A 91 -5.23 -9.64 -17.43
N GLN A 92 -4.06 -9.43 -16.86
CA GLN A 92 -2.93 -8.76 -17.51
C GLN A 92 -1.69 -9.65 -17.43
N GLY A 93 -1.35 -10.32 -18.55
CA GLY A 93 -0.31 -11.34 -18.55
C GLY A 93 -0.67 -12.49 -17.62
N GLU A 94 0.16 -12.76 -16.61
CA GLU A 94 -0.09 -13.77 -15.57
C GLU A 94 -0.89 -13.22 -14.37
N ALA A 95 -1.09 -11.91 -14.30
CA ALA A 95 -1.75 -11.28 -13.15
C ALA A 95 -3.27 -11.22 -13.30
N GLN A 96 -3.98 -11.71 -12.29
CA GLN A 96 -5.42 -11.46 -12.08
C GLN A 96 -5.59 -10.17 -11.28
N ILE A 97 -6.43 -9.25 -11.76
CA ILE A 97 -6.61 -7.91 -11.16
C ILE A 97 -8.10 -7.67 -10.89
N TRP A 98 -8.42 -7.32 -9.65
CA TRP A 98 -9.72 -6.82 -9.21
C TRP A 98 -9.63 -5.32 -8.93
N ARG A 99 -10.54 -4.54 -9.50
CA ARG A 99 -10.56 -3.09 -9.29
C ARG A 99 -11.98 -2.59 -9.08
N ARG A 100 -12.16 -1.69 -8.12
CA ARG A 100 -13.42 -1.02 -7.82
C ARG A 100 -13.16 0.48 -7.61
N GLU A 101 -14.00 1.30 -8.24
CA GLU A 101 -14.04 2.73 -7.96
C GLU A 101 -14.82 2.95 -6.65
N VAL A 102 -14.27 3.76 -5.74
CA VAL A 102 -14.85 3.98 -4.41
C VAL A 102 -14.91 5.48 -4.13
N SER A 103 -16.13 6.04 -4.02
CA SER A 103 -16.30 7.47 -3.70
C SER A 103 -15.60 7.84 -2.40
N SER A 104 -14.85 8.94 -2.43
CA SER A 104 -14.28 9.53 -1.24
C SER A 104 -13.84 10.96 -1.53
N ARG A 105 -14.11 11.88 -0.60
CA ARG A 105 -13.57 13.25 -0.67
C ARG A 105 -12.04 13.32 -0.65
N TYR A 106 -11.39 12.23 -0.25
CA TYR A 106 -9.93 12.07 -0.22
C TYR A 106 -9.39 11.25 -1.39
N GLY A 107 -10.25 10.91 -2.35
CA GLY A 107 -9.90 10.16 -3.54
C GLY A 107 -8.85 10.88 -4.37
N GLN A 108 -7.97 10.11 -4.99
CA GLN A 108 -6.89 10.65 -5.83
C GLN A 108 -7.38 11.11 -7.21
N TYR A 109 -8.53 10.60 -7.67
CA TYR A 109 -9.09 10.90 -8.99
C TYR A 109 -10.32 11.80 -8.87
N PRO A 110 -10.45 12.84 -9.71
CA PRO A 110 -11.68 13.60 -9.80
C PRO A 110 -12.76 12.76 -10.49
N LYS A 111 -14.01 12.92 -10.05
CA LYS A 111 -15.21 12.22 -10.52
C LYS A 111 -15.34 12.12 -12.04
N ALA A 112 -14.91 13.16 -12.77
CA ALA A 112 -14.93 13.19 -14.23
C ALA A 112 -14.08 12.09 -14.91
N GLN A 113 -13.15 11.47 -14.18
CA GLN A 113 -12.32 10.36 -14.67
C GLN A 113 -12.90 8.97 -14.36
N ALA A 114 -14.02 8.89 -13.64
CA ALA A 114 -14.65 7.63 -13.30
C ALA A 114 -15.28 6.95 -14.52
N ALA A 115 -15.41 5.62 -14.50
CA ALA A 115 -16.12 4.89 -15.54
C ALA A 115 -17.62 5.20 -15.54
N GLN A 116 -18.19 5.45 -14.36
CA GLN A 116 -19.60 5.80 -14.16
C GLN A 116 -19.72 7.05 -13.27
N PRO A 117 -19.36 8.25 -13.77
CA PRO A 117 -19.32 9.47 -12.96
C PRO A 117 -20.65 9.75 -12.24
N ASP A 118 -21.79 9.58 -12.91
CA ASP A 118 -23.09 9.91 -12.33
C ASP A 118 -23.49 9.06 -11.12
N GLN A 119 -22.87 7.88 -10.97
CA GLN A 119 -23.13 6.97 -9.86
C GLN A 119 -22.31 7.28 -8.60
N LEU A 120 -21.23 8.06 -8.72
CA LEU A 120 -20.41 8.45 -7.57
C LEU A 120 -21.11 9.48 -6.68
N MET A 121 -21.05 9.22 -5.37
CA MET A 121 -21.54 10.11 -4.31
C MET A 121 -20.60 11.26 -3.97
N SER A 122 -19.32 11.18 -4.33
CA SER A 122 -18.32 12.23 -4.08
C SER A 122 -17.73 12.80 -5.38
N ASP A 123 -17.15 14.00 -5.31
CA ASP A 123 -16.42 14.64 -6.42
C ASP A 123 -15.05 14.01 -6.68
N TYR A 124 -14.61 13.12 -5.80
CA TYR A 124 -13.37 12.35 -5.93
C TYR A 124 -13.60 10.88 -5.60
N PHE A 125 -12.69 10.03 -6.07
CA PHE A 125 -12.74 8.59 -5.81
C PHE A 125 -11.35 7.94 -5.81
N PHE A 126 -11.28 6.75 -5.22
CA PHE A 126 -10.13 5.84 -5.31
C PHE A 126 -10.38 4.78 -6.37
N ARG A 127 -9.33 4.36 -7.08
CA ARG A 127 -9.34 3.13 -7.89
C ARG A 127 -8.69 2.01 -7.10
N VAL A 128 -9.42 1.53 -6.09
CA VAL A 128 -8.92 0.48 -5.20
C VAL A 128 -8.65 -0.77 -6.02
N SER A 129 -7.45 -1.32 -5.90
CA SER A 129 -6.97 -2.40 -6.74
C SER A 129 -6.32 -3.50 -5.90
N LEU A 130 -6.68 -4.74 -6.21
CA LEU A 130 -6.04 -5.96 -5.77
C LEU A 130 -5.49 -6.67 -7.00
N ALA A 131 -4.26 -7.18 -6.94
CA ALA A 131 -3.72 -8.07 -7.95
C ALA A 131 -3.08 -9.29 -7.32
N MET A 132 -3.22 -10.42 -8.01
CA MET A 132 -2.55 -11.68 -7.70
C MET A 132 -1.70 -12.06 -8.92
N GLN A 133 -0.41 -12.25 -8.73
CA GLN A 133 0.49 -12.81 -9.74
C GLN A 133 1.36 -13.88 -9.10
N ASN A 134 1.25 -15.12 -9.58
CA ASN A 134 1.86 -16.30 -8.93
C ASN A 134 1.41 -16.36 -7.45
N LYS A 135 2.35 -16.35 -6.50
CA LYS A 135 2.06 -16.27 -5.07
C LYS A 135 2.04 -14.85 -4.51
N THR A 136 2.33 -13.82 -5.32
CA THR A 136 2.42 -12.45 -4.83
C THR A 136 1.06 -11.76 -4.85
N LEU A 137 0.64 -11.26 -3.70
CA LEU A 137 -0.55 -10.46 -3.50
C LEU A 137 -0.17 -8.98 -3.41
N LEU A 138 -0.82 -8.14 -4.20
CA LEU A 138 -0.61 -6.70 -4.26
C LEU A 138 -1.92 -5.98 -4.00
N PHE A 139 -1.94 -5.03 -3.08
CA PHE A 139 -3.14 -4.25 -2.78
C PHE A 139 -2.80 -2.78 -2.55
N SER A 140 -3.62 -1.88 -3.09
CA SER A 140 -3.58 -0.46 -2.74
C SER A 140 -4.91 0.22 -3.06
N LEU A 141 -5.19 1.33 -2.39
CA LEU A 141 -6.25 2.25 -2.79
C LEU A 141 -5.88 3.03 -4.09
N ASP A 142 -4.61 2.98 -4.47
CA ASP A 142 -4.04 3.62 -5.65
C ASP A 142 -3.66 2.56 -6.69
N ASP A 143 -4.40 2.51 -7.80
CA ASP A 143 -4.14 1.54 -8.87
C ASP A 143 -2.78 1.71 -9.53
N THR A 144 -2.22 2.93 -9.54
CA THR A 144 -0.90 3.18 -10.12
C THR A 144 0.20 2.43 -9.37
N LEU A 145 0.06 2.26 -8.05
CA LEU A 145 1.03 1.52 -7.25
C LEU A 145 0.97 0.02 -7.53
N VAL A 146 -0.23 -0.53 -7.69
CA VAL A 146 -0.42 -1.94 -8.07
C VAL A 146 0.15 -2.18 -9.47
N ASN A 147 -0.14 -1.29 -10.43
CA ASN A 147 0.40 -1.37 -11.79
C ASN A 147 1.94 -1.28 -11.80
N ASN A 148 2.53 -0.38 -11.01
CA ASN A 148 3.98 -0.26 -10.87
C ASN A 148 4.61 -1.53 -10.29
N ALA A 149 3.98 -2.14 -9.28
CA ALA A 149 4.44 -3.38 -8.69
C ALA A 149 4.37 -4.56 -9.67
N LEU A 150 3.28 -4.68 -10.44
CA LEU A 150 3.16 -5.66 -11.52
C LEU A 150 4.23 -5.45 -12.61
N GLN A 151 4.55 -4.21 -12.97
CA GLN A 151 5.65 -3.94 -13.91
C GLN A 151 7.00 -4.39 -13.35
N THR A 152 7.25 -4.20 -12.05
CA THR A 152 8.46 -4.70 -11.37
C THR A 152 8.52 -6.23 -11.38
N LEU A 153 7.42 -6.92 -11.05
CA LEU A 153 7.35 -8.39 -11.11
C LEU A 153 7.61 -8.92 -12.52
N ASN A 154 7.13 -8.21 -13.54
CA ASN A 154 7.36 -8.53 -14.96
C ASN A 154 8.71 -8.02 -15.50
N LYS A 155 9.63 -7.55 -14.63
CA LYS A 155 10.97 -7.06 -14.99
C LYS A 155 10.97 -5.87 -15.99
N ASN A 156 9.85 -5.16 -16.09
CA ASN A 156 9.71 -3.96 -16.93
C ASN A 156 10.03 -2.67 -16.16
N ARG A 157 10.29 -2.77 -14.85
CA ARG A 157 10.65 -1.65 -13.98
C ARG A 157 11.73 -2.11 -12.98
N PRO A 158 12.73 -1.25 -12.63
CA PRO A 158 13.75 -1.61 -11.65
C PRO A 158 13.16 -1.97 -10.29
N ALA A 159 13.72 -2.99 -9.65
CA ALA A 159 13.26 -3.44 -8.35
C ALA A 159 14.06 -2.76 -7.24
N MET A 160 13.41 -2.52 -6.09
CA MET A 160 14.10 -1.96 -4.92
C MET A 160 15.21 -2.88 -4.43
N VAL A 161 15.02 -4.20 -4.54
CA VAL A 161 16.02 -5.21 -4.14
C VAL A 161 17.34 -5.09 -4.89
N ASP A 162 17.36 -4.44 -6.07
CA ASP A 162 18.57 -4.25 -6.87
C ASP A 162 19.57 -3.27 -6.22
N VAL A 163 19.11 -2.45 -5.26
CA VAL A 163 19.93 -1.46 -4.55
C VAL A 163 20.02 -1.73 -3.04
N ILE A 164 19.38 -2.79 -2.55
CA ILE A 164 19.43 -3.17 -1.13
C ILE A 164 20.63 -4.10 -0.89
N PRO A 165 21.38 -3.93 0.21
CA PRO A 165 22.46 -4.85 0.58
C PRO A 165 21.93 -6.27 0.76
N THR A 166 22.62 -7.24 0.18
CA THR A 166 22.24 -8.67 0.23
C THR A 166 22.74 -9.37 1.50
N ASP A 167 23.59 -8.71 2.28
CA ASP A 167 24.14 -9.21 3.53
C ASP A 167 23.22 -8.89 4.71
N GLY A 168 22.31 -9.82 5.03
CA GLY A 168 21.44 -9.76 6.20
C GLY A 168 19.97 -9.45 5.87
N ILE A 169 19.18 -9.19 6.92
CA ILE A 169 17.74 -8.93 6.79
C ILE A 169 17.50 -7.43 6.83
N VAL A 170 16.79 -6.90 5.82
CA VAL A 170 16.45 -5.48 5.72
C VAL A 170 14.96 -5.28 5.94
N PRO A 171 14.51 -5.08 7.19
CA PRO A 171 13.09 -4.85 7.48
C PRO A 171 12.62 -3.44 7.09
N LEU A 172 13.51 -2.49 6.84
CA LEU A 172 13.12 -1.11 6.60
C LEU A 172 14.06 -0.40 5.64
N TYR A 173 13.47 0.33 4.70
CA TYR A 173 14.14 1.17 3.71
C TYR A 173 13.55 2.59 3.78
N ILE A 174 14.41 3.61 3.78
CA ILE A 174 14.03 5.02 3.73
C ILE A 174 14.81 5.71 2.60
N ASN A 175 14.09 6.41 1.74
CA ASN A 175 14.61 7.43 0.83
C ASN A 175 14.13 8.80 1.31
N PRO A 176 14.95 9.54 2.09
CA PRO A 176 14.55 10.81 2.70
C PRO A 176 14.05 11.86 1.71
N GLN A 177 14.63 11.93 0.50
CA GLN A 177 14.14 12.81 -0.56
C GLN A 177 12.70 12.50 -0.96
N GLY A 178 12.41 11.21 -1.20
CA GLY A 178 11.06 10.76 -1.57
C GLY A 178 10.06 10.92 -0.44
N VAL A 179 10.48 10.71 0.81
CA VAL A 179 9.64 10.94 2.01
C VAL A 179 9.34 12.43 2.18
N ALA A 180 10.35 13.29 2.06
CA ALA A 180 10.17 14.74 2.14
C ALA A 180 9.18 15.25 1.07
N LYS A 181 9.28 14.75 -0.17
CA LYS A 181 8.35 15.08 -1.26
C LYS A 181 6.92 14.61 -0.94
N LEU A 182 6.74 13.37 -0.48
CA LEU A 182 5.43 12.84 -0.07
C LEU A 182 4.80 13.71 1.04
N LEU A 183 5.54 13.98 2.12
CA LEU A 183 5.05 14.77 3.26
C LEU A 183 4.74 16.22 2.87
N ARG A 184 5.55 16.82 1.99
CA ARG A 184 5.30 18.17 1.45
C ARG A 184 3.99 18.20 0.67
N ASN A 185 3.80 17.25 -0.25
CA ASN A 185 2.60 17.17 -1.08
C ASN A 185 1.34 16.99 -0.22
N GLU A 186 1.40 16.11 0.78
CA GLU A 186 0.27 15.87 1.68
C GLU A 186 -0.06 17.06 2.57
N THR A 187 0.96 17.71 3.11
CA THR A 187 0.75 18.90 3.96
C THR A 187 0.10 20.01 3.16
N LEU A 188 0.60 20.30 1.96
CA LEU A 188 0.09 21.40 1.13
C LEU A 188 -1.29 21.12 0.54
N THR A 189 -1.61 19.85 0.27
CA THR A 189 -2.96 19.44 -0.14
C THR A 189 -3.95 19.58 1.02
N SER A 190 -3.53 19.20 2.24
CA SER A 190 -4.37 19.22 3.44
C SER A 190 -4.55 20.62 4.04
N LEU A 191 -3.64 21.56 3.74
CA LEU A 191 -3.68 22.94 4.22
C LEU A 191 -3.76 23.92 3.04
N PRO A 192 -4.88 24.03 2.32
CA PRO A 192 -5.00 25.00 1.23
C PRO A 192 -4.84 26.43 1.76
N LYS A 193 -3.97 27.23 1.13
CA LYS A 193 -3.65 28.61 1.57
C LYS A 193 -4.88 29.51 1.76
N ASN A 194 -5.91 29.30 0.94
CA ASN A 194 -7.16 30.06 0.96
C ASN A 194 -8.12 29.63 2.07
N LEU A 195 -7.97 28.42 2.62
CA LEU A 195 -8.83 27.90 3.69
C LEU A 195 -8.13 27.96 5.05
N GLU A 196 -6.84 27.63 5.10
CA GLU A 196 -6.06 27.48 6.34
C GLU A 196 -4.78 28.35 6.34
N PRO A 197 -4.86 29.69 6.20
CA PRO A 197 -3.70 30.54 5.97
C PRO A 197 -2.69 30.55 7.12
N VAL A 198 -3.16 30.44 8.38
CA VAL A 198 -2.28 30.42 9.57
C VAL A 198 -1.47 29.13 9.60
N PHE A 199 -2.12 27.97 9.45
CA PHE A 199 -1.44 26.68 9.42
C PHE A 199 -0.58 26.51 8.18
N TYR A 200 -1.02 27.03 7.03
CA TYR A 200 -0.20 27.08 5.83
C TYR A 200 1.10 27.86 6.06
N ASN A 201 1.01 29.05 6.67
CA ASN A 201 2.20 29.86 6.98
C ASN A 201 3.11 29.16 8.01
N ALA A 202 2.54 28.53 9.02
CA ALA A 202 3.30 27.73 9.99
C ALA A 202 4.00 26.54 9.32
N ALA A 203 3.32 25.82 8.41
CA ALA A 203 3.92 24.74 7.64
C ALA A 203 5.06 25.27 6.74
N GLN A 204 4.85 26.37 6.03
CA GLN A 204 5.88 27.00 5.20
C GLN A 204 7.12 27.41 5.99
N THR A 205 6.94 27.97 7.19
CA THR A 205 8.05 28.52 7.99
C THR A 205 8.72 27.50 8.89
N LEU A 206 8.00 26.51 9.42
CA LEU A 206 8.50 25.58 10.43
C LEU A 206 8.69 24.16 9.91
N LEU A 207 7.87 23.71 8.96
CA LEU A 207 7.92 22.35 8.43
C LEU A 207 8.76 22.26 7.16
N MET A 208 8.53 23.14 6.17
CA MET A 208 9.23 23.06 4.87
C MET A 208 10.76 23.06 5.02
N PRO A 209 11.39 23.90 5.87
CA PRO A 209 12.84 23.84 6.06
C PRO A 209 13.33 22.50 6.62
N LYS A 210 12.52 21.83 7.45
CA LYS A 210 12.85 20.50 7.98
C LYS A 210 12.73 19.41 6.91
N LEU A 211 11.73 19.52 6.04
CA LEU A 211 11.59 18.63 4.89
C LEU A 211 12.71 18.85 3.87
N ASP A 212 13.16 20.09 3.68
CA ASP A 212 14.32 20.42 2.85
C ASP A 212 15.59 19.80 3.44
N ALA A 213 15.83 19.96 4.75
CA ALA A 213 16.95 19.31 5.42
C ALA A 213 16.89 17.77 5.34
N LEU A 214 15.70 17.19 5.49
CA LEU A 214 15.48 15.75 5.33
C LEU A 214 15.82 15.30 3.90
N SER A 215 15.43 16.08 2.88
CA SER A 215 15.66 15.73 1.47
C SER A 215 17.14 15.63 1.08
N GLN A 216 18.03 16.24 1.86
CA GLN A 216 19.48 16.20 1.65
C GLN A 216 20.15 14.98 2.30
N GLN A 217 19.42 14.18 3.08
CA GLN A 217 19.96 12.97 3.71
C GLN A 217 20.09 11.84 2.68
N PRO A 218 21.13 10.98 2.79
CA PRO A 218 21.26 9.82 1.93
C PRO A 218 20.12 8.82 2.18
N ARG A 219 19.99 7.83 1.30
CA ARG A 219 19.06 6.73 1.52
C ARG A 219 19.60 5.85 2.64
N TYR A 220 18.72 5.22 3.40
CA TYR A 220 19.10 4.35 4.50
C TYR A 220 18.35 3.03 4.44
N VAL A 221 19.02 1.98 4.87
CA VAL A 221 18.39 0.73 5.27
C VAL A 221 18.63 0.47 6.74
N MET A 222 17.63 -0.09 7.40
CA MET A 222 17.80 -0.75 8.68
C MET A 222 18.18 -2.20 8.40
N LYS A 223 19.25 -2.69 9.02
CA LYS A 223 19.67 -4.08 8.97
C LYS A 223 19.52 -4.73 10.34
N LEU A 224 19.01 -5.95 10.33
CA LEU A 224 18.97 -6.83 11.49
C LEU A 224 20.05 -7.91 11.33
N ALA A 225 20.65 -8.28 12.46
CA ALA A 225 21.47 -9.49 12.53
C ALA A 225 20.62 -10.72 12.13
N GLN A 226 21.25 -11.66 11.43
CA GLN A 226 20.60 -12.91 11.06
C GLN A 226 20.26 -13.71 12.32
N MET A 227 19.03 -14.21 12.40
CA MET A 227 18.59 -15.09 13.48
C MET A 227 18.65 -16.54 13.03
N GLU A 228 19.07 -17.42 13.93
CA GLU A 228 18.82 -18.85 13.77
C GLU A 228 17.38 -19.16 14.23
N PRO A 229 16.65 -20.04 13.54
CA PRO A 229 15.37 -20.52 14.05
C PRO A 229 15.53 -21.27 15.38
N GLY A 230 14.61 -21.08 16.32
CA GLY A 230 14.55 -21.87 17.56
C GLY A 230 15.41 -21.38 18.73
N VAL A 231 16.12 -20.25 18.60
CA VAL A 231 16.73 -19.56 19.75
C VAL A 231 15.69 -18.86 20.62
N ALA A 232 16.00 -18.73 21.90
CA ALA A 232 15.18 -17.98 22.85
C ALA A 232 15.02 -16.51 22.42
N TRP A 233 13.92 -15.89 22.85
CA TRP A 233 13.66 -14.47 22.63
C TRP A 233 14.86 -13.61 23.06
N GLN A 234 15.39 -12.85 22.11
CA GLN A 234 16.55 -12.01 22.32
C GLN A 234 16.38 -10.65 21.64
N TRP A 235 17.02 -9.63 22.20
CA TRP A 235 17.15 -8.34 21.56
C TRP A 235 18.13 -8.44 20.40
N LEU A 236 17.70 -8.02 19.21
CA LEU A 236 18.57 -7.97 18.04
C LEU A 236 19.19 -6.58 17.91
N PRO A 237 20.50 -6.48 17.66
CA PRO A 237 21.10 -5.19 17.33
C PRO A 237 20.55 -4.70 15.98
N ILE A 238 20.17 -3.43 15.97
CA ILE A 238 19.77 -2.71 14.77
C ILE A 238 20.97 -1.91 14.27
N THR A 239 21.25 -2.00 12.97
CA THR A 239 22.25 -1.16 12.32
C THR A 239 21.61 -0.34 11.20
N TRP A 240 22.05 0.90 11.07
CA TRP A 240 21.63 1.79 9.98
C TRP A 240 22.77 1.92 8.99
N GLN A 241 22.50 1.66 7.72
CA GLN A 241 23.49 1.72 6.65
C GLN A 241 23.02 2.71 5.57
N PRO A 242 23.83 3.73 5.22
CA PRO A 242 23.54 4.58 4.08
C PRO A 242 23.75 3.82 2.76
N LEU A 243 22.96 4.17 1.73
CA LEU A 243 23.09 3.67 0.35
C LEU A 243 23.55 4.75 -0.63
#